data_AF-A0A662QCG9-F1
#
_entry.id   AF-A0A662QCG9-F1
#
_cell.length_a   1.000
_cell.length_b   1.000
_cell.length_c   1.000
_cell.angle_alpha   90.00
_cell.angle_beta   90.00
_cell.angle_gamma   90.00
#
_symmetry.space_group_name_H-M   'P 1'
#
loop_
_entity.id
_entity.type
_entity.pdbx_description
1 polymer ?
#
loop_
_entity_poly.entity_id
_entity_poly.type
_entity_poly.pdbx_seq_one_letter_code
_entity_poly.pdbx_strand_id
1 'polypeptide(L)' 'IPDDALPGELFEHEECGAQLELEVDENGNMRLKEAEEISEDWGE' A
#
# COMPACT_ATOMS: atom_id res chain seq x y z
N ILE A 1 1.80 -10.39 -3.53
CA ILE A 1 2.60 -9.63 -2.55
C ILE A 1 3.84 -10.46 -2.26
N PRO A 2 5.05 -9.91 -2.44
CA PRO A 2 6.29 -10.60 -2.10
C PRO A 2 6.32 -11.07 -0.64
N ASP A 3 6.97 -12.19 -0.35
CA ASP A 3 7.09 -12.71 1.02
C ASP A 3 7.91 -11.80 1.96
N ASP A 4 8.73 -10.91 1.41
CA ASP A 4 9.56 -9.94 2.15
C ASP A 4 8.88 -8.56 2.30
N ALA A 5 7.62 -8.44 1.85
CA ALA A 5 6.90 -7.17 1.88
C ALA A 5 6.62 -6.71 3.31
N LEU A 6 6.80 -5.40 3.54
CA LEU A 6 6.62 -4.80 4.86
C LEU A 6 5.30 -4.01 4.94
N PRO A 7 4.65 -3.94 6.13
CA PRO A 7 3.53 -3.05 6.33
C PRO A 7 3.91 -1.60 5.98
N GLY A 8 3.09 -0.93 5.18
CA GLY A 8 3.35 0.41 4.62
C GLY A 8 4.02 0.40 3.24
N GLU A 9 4.38 -0.76 2.69
CA GLU A 9 4.95 -0.85 1.34
C GLU A 9 3.90 -0.54 0.27
N LEU A 10 4.29 0.24 -0.75
CA LEU A 10 3.44 0.65 -1.85
C LEU A 10 3.60 -0.28 -3.06
N PHE A 11 2.47 -0.64 -3.66
CA PHE A 11 2.37 -1.49 -4.84
C PHE A 11 1.52 -0.81 -5.91
N GLU A 12 1.93 -0.93 -7.17
CA GLU A 12 1.11 -0.54 -8.31
C GLU A 12 0.38 -1.78 -8.86
N HIS A 13 -0.93 -1.66 -9.09
CA HIS A 13 -1.70 -2.72 -9.75
C HIS A 13 -1.48 -2.68 -11.26
N GLU A 14 -0.83 -3.69 -11.82
CA GLU A 14 -0.37 -3.71 -13.22
C GLU A 14 -1.49 -3.52 -14.26
N GLU A 15 -2.73 -3.90 -13.95
CA GLU A 15 -3.85 -3.79 -14.91
C GLU A 15 -4.59 -2.44 -14.87
N CYS A 16 -4.58 -1.74 -13.74
CA CYS A 16 -5.40 -0.53 -13.55
C CYS A 16 -4.62 0.69 -13.06
N GLY A 17 -3.33 0.53 -12.73
CA GLY A 17 -2.47 1.59 -12.24
C GLY A 17 -2.79 2.08 -10.82
N ALA A 18 -3.68 1.38 -10.09
CA ALA A 18 -4.02 1.76 -8.73
C ALA A 18 -2.79 1.65 -7.82
N GLN A 19 -2.56 2.67 -6.99
CA GLN A 19 -1.55 2.65 -5.94
C GLN A 19 -2.17 2.03 -4.68
N LEU A 20 -1.51 1.01 -4.14
CA LEU A 20 -2.01 0.22 -3.02
C LEU A 20 -0.95 0.17 -1.91
N GLU A 21 -1.37 0.31 -0.66
CA GLU A 21 -0.52 0.14 0.51
C GLU A 21 -0.78 -1.20 1.19
N LEU A 22 0.28 -1.91 1.60
CA LEU A 22 0.20 -3.12 2.41
C LEU A 22 -0.09 -2.81 3.87
N GLU A 23 -1.18 -3.37 4.38
CA GLU A 23 -1.55 -3.35 5.80
C GLU A 23 -1.53 -4.76 6.37
N VAL A 24 -1.12 -4.88 7.63
CA VAL A 24 -1.19 -6.14 8.38
C VAL A 24 -2.16 -5.94 9.54
N ASP A 25 -3.21 -6.75 9.60
CA ASP A 25 -4.21 -6.66 10.67
C ASP A 25 -3.69 -7.21 12.01
N GLU A 26 -4.45 -7.01 13.08
CA GLU A 26 -4.09 -7.49 14.43
C GLU A 26 -3.92 -9.02 14.53
N ASN A 27 -4.44 -9.77 13.54
CA ASN A 27 -4.31 -11.22 13.46
C ASN A 27 -3.15 -11.65 12.55
N GLY A 28 -2.38 -10.71 12.00
CA GLY A 28 -1.27 -10.95 11.10
C GLY A 28 -1.66 -11.20 9.63
N ASN A 29 -2.91 -10.93 9.24
CA ASN A 29 -3.31 -11.08 7.84
C ASN A 29 -2.90 -9.86 7.03
N MET A 30 -2.26 -10.13 5.90
CA MET A 30 -1.92 -9.11 4.89
C MET A 30 -3.15 -8.69 4.09
N ARG A 31 -3.32 -7.38 3.90
CA ARG A 31 -4.35 -6.77 3.07
C ARG A 31 -3.76 -5.60 2.28
N LEU A 32 -4.36 -5.29 1.14
CA LEU A 32 -4.03 -4.10 0.37
C LEU A 32 -5.20 -3.11 0.50
N LYS A 33 -4.87 -1.85 0.78
CA LYS A 33 -5.82 -0.72 0.72
C LYS A 33 -5.36 0.26 -0.36
N GLU A 34 -6.26 1.07 -0.89
CA GLU A 34 -5.88 2.18 -1.77
C GLU A 34 -4.93 3.10 -0.99
N ALA A 35 -3.78 3.40 -1.58
CA ALA A 35 -2.81 4.32 -1.00
C ALA A 35 -3.42 5.73 -0.95
N GLU A 36 -3.07 6.52 0.07
CA GLU A 36 -3.56 7.88 0.15
C GLU A 36 -3.12 8.68 -1.08
N GLU A 37 -4.08 9.37 -1.72
CA GLU A 37 -3.75 10.30 -2.79
C GLU A 37 -2.82 11.39 -2.24
N ILE A 38 -1.77 11.72 -3.00
CA ILE A 38 -0.83 12.77 -2.67
C ILE A 38 -1.62 14.08 -2.51
N SER A 39 -1.87 14.46 -1.27
CA SER A 39 -2.46 15.74 -0.94
C SER A 39 -1.42 16.84 -1.11
N GLU A 40 -1.84 18.08 -1.33
CA GLU A 40 -0.93 19.22 -1.61
C GLU A 40 -0.01 19.61 -0.42
N ASP A 41 -0.03 18.83 0.67
CA ASP A 41 0.73 19.03 1.91
C ASP A 41 1.87 18.00 2.12
N TRP A 42 2.10 17.10 1.16
CA TRP A 42 3.27 16.22 1.18
C TRP A 42 4.52 17.08 0.90
N GLY A 43 5.13 17.58 1.97
CA GLY A 43 6.25 18.52 1.97
C GLY A 43 7.58 17.94 1.48
N GLU A 44 8.57 18.83 1.32
CA GLU A 44 9.90 18.61 0.72
C GLU A 44 10.69 17.37 1.17
#